data_AF-A0A3R9Z9H4-F1
#
_entry.id   AF-A0A3R9Z9H4-F1
#
_cell.length_a   1.000
_cell.length_b   1.000
_cell.length_c   1.000
_cell.angle_alpha   90.00
_cell.angle_beta   90.00
_cell.angle_gamma   90.00
#
_symmetry.space_group_name_H-M   'P 1'
#
loop_
_entity.id
_entity.type
_entity.pdbx_description
1 polymer ?
#
loop_
_entity_poly.entity_id
_entity_poly.type
_entity_poly.pdbx_seq_one_letter_code
_entity_poly.pdbx_strand_id
1 'polypeptide(L)'
;MLRDHMPRPLLSFIPPRAAALLGALWLAFAPVTALAASSCLDAATQAPSPSRALAMATFAMQEHEAFGGQAMDAEGRMTEAGDSEAEDTRRTVPGLAPWQRVLGYWQAVDPRLPSQVRFGGLRPADRHLLMQALNEATAGRLQGMGVGPDEGLDSVELRAVQAALARVAVIDTPWSAAFVSWLARQSGLSDDEFVFSEAHADYAGAAWQAGIDEAAGRSSRYALRACDLRRTPPRVGDLVCQARGADAGLDTFDKIGEVLALRDTGGDPLPMHCDVVVAVDATGFDTVGGNVLQSVTRRRLDFAPGTRWLDSSYLPEGCTPGAPGCIDRHMSRQPWSLLLQWR
;
A
#
# COMPACT_ATOMS: atom_id res chain seq x y z
N MET A 1 13.02 82.12 1.43
CA MET A 1 13.76 80.91 1.86
C MET A 1 13.33 79.78 0.93
N LEU A 2 14.05 79.66 -0.19
CA LEU A 2 14.86 78.49 -0.60
C LEU A 2 14.01 77.27 -0.96
N ARG A 3 13.77 77.00 -2.26
CA ARG A 3 14.60 76.18 -3.20
C ARG A 3 14.44 74.68 -2.90
N ASP A 4 14.22 73.73 -3.80
CA ASP A 4 14.29 73.54 -5.27
C ASP A 4 13.37 72.32 -5.58
N HIS A 5 12.50 72.25 -6.60
CA HIS A 5 12.70 72.10 -8.05
C HIS A 5 13.50 70.85 -8.53
N MET A 6 12.71 69.82 -8.92
CA MET A 6 12.93 68.75 -9.92
C MET A 6 14.06 67.73 -9.74
N PRO A 7 13.81 66.50 -10.24
CA PRO A 7 14.44 66.14 -11.50
C PRO A 7 13.47 65.63 -12.57
N ARG A 8 13.90 65.90 -13.81
CA ARG A 8 13.24 65.67 -15.10
C ARG A 8 13.16 64.18 -15.48
N PRO A 9 12.20 63.80 -16.34
CA PRO A 9 12.21 62.51 -17.02
C PRO A 9 13.19 62.55 -18.21
N LEU A 10 14.04 61.53 -18.35
CA LEU A 10 14.79 61.29 -19.58
C LEU A 10 14.01 60.30 -20.45
N LEU A 11 13.32 60.85 -21.43
CA LEU A 11 12.86 60.16 -22.63
C LEU A 11 14.09 59.67 -23.41
N SER A 12 14.31 58.35 -23.48
CA SER A 12 15.16 57.76 -24.51
C SER A 12 14.29 57.29 -25.66
N PHE A 13 14.46 57.97 -26.79
CA PHE A 13 13.95 57.58 -28.10
C PHE A 13 14.65 56.30 -28.57
N ILE A 14 13.88 55.28 -28.94
CA ILE A 14 14.35 54.13 -29.72
C ILE A 14 13.48 54.07 -30.99
N PRO A 15 14.07 53.97 -32.20
CA PRO A 15 13.36 54.09 -33.47
C PRO A 15 12.55 52.83 -33.84
N PRO A 16 11.56 52.92 -34.73
CA PRO A 16 10.73 51.79 -35.13
C PRO A 16 11.41 51.03 -36.27
N ARG A 17 11.52 49.71 -36.18
CA ARG A 17 11.63 48.83 -37.36
C ARG A 17 11.50 47.35 -37.03
N ALA A 18 10.83 46.67 -37.96
CA ALA A 18 10.74 45.23 -38.18
C ALA A 18 9.73 44.46 -37.30
N ALA A 19 8.47 44.53 -37.72
CA ALA A 19 7.54 43.41 -37.55
C ALA A 19 8.09 42.20 -38.34
N ALA A 20 8.58 41.19 -37.63
CA ALA A 20 8.91 39.89 -38.20
C ALA A 20 7.85 38.88 -37.75
N LEU A 21 7.15 38.33 -38.73
CA LEU A 21 6.25 37.19 -38.62
C LEU A 21 6.98 36.00 -37.98
N LEU A 22 6.60 35.66 -36.75
CA LEU A 22 6.84 34.33 -36.19
C LEU A 22 5.49 33.62 -36.15
N GLY A 23 5.26 32.78 -37.15
CA GLY A 23 4.14 31.85 -37.20
C GLY A 23 4.18 30.96 -35.97
N ALA A 24 3.13 31.02 -35.17
CA ALA A 24 2.97 30.19 -34.00
C ALA A 24 2.67 28.74 -34.45
N LEU A 25 3.67 27.88 -34.40
CA LEU A 25 3.47 26.44 -34.42
C LEU A 25 3.05 26.01 -33.00
N TRP A 26 1.76 26.16 -32.69
CA TRP A 26 1.15 25.54 -31.52
C TRP A 26 1.07 24.04 -31.75
N LEU A 27 2.14 23.31 -31.43
CA LEU A 27 2.03 21.88 -31.15
C LEU A 27 1.28 21.77 -29.82
N ALA A 28 0.05 21.27 -29.90
CA ALA A 28 -0.76 20.94 -28.74
C ALA A 28 -0.04 19.86 -27.91
N PHE A 29 0.69 20.27 -26.88
CA PHE A 29 1.04 19.39 -25.78
C PHE A 29 -0.27 19.09 -25.04
N ALA A 30 -0.92 17.98 -25.38
CA ALA A 30 -1.87 17.38 -24.45
C ALA A 30 -1.10 17.14 -23.15
N PRO A 31 -1.60 17.59 -21.99
CA PRO A 31 -0.92 17.33 -20.74
C PRO A 31 -0.84 15.81 -20.54
N VAL A 32 0.33 15.30 -20.16
CA VAL A 32 0.62 13.87 -19.94
C VAL A 32 -0.43 13.20 -19.02
N THR A 33 -1.03 13.99 -18.12
CA THR A 33 -2.13 13.58 -17.24
C THR A 33 -3.39 13.13 -17.98
N ALA A 34 -3.72 13.72 -19.12
CA ALA A 34 -4.90 13.37 -19.91
C ALA A 34 -4.74 12.02 -20.64
N LEU A 35 -3.52 11.71 -21.12
CA LEU A 35 -3.20 10.45 -21.80
C LEU A 35 -3.14 9.26 -20.83
N ALA A 36 -2.59 9.48 -19.63
CA ALA A 36 -2.62 8.46 -18.57
C ALA A 36 -4.07 8.12 -18.16
N ALA A 37 -4.93 9.14 -18.03
CA ALA A 37 -6.34 8.95 -17.69
C ALA A 37 -7.11 8.15 -18.77
N SER A 38 -6.81 8.34 -20.07
CA SER A 38 -7.42 7.54 -21.13
C SER A 38 -7.00 6.06 -21.07
N SER A 39 -5.71 5.75 -20.87
CA SER A 39 -5.27 4.35 -20.73
C SER A 39 -5.92 3.65 -19.53
N CYS A 40 -6.06 4.36 -18.41
CA CYS A 40 -6.72 3.84 -17.22
C CYS A 40 -8.18 3.44 -17.49
N LEU A 41 -8.95 4.33 -18.13
CA LEU A 41 -10.35 4.09 -18.50
C LEU A 41 -10.50 2.98 -19.55
N ASP A 42 -9.65 2.99 -20.58
CA ASP A 42 -9.70 2.01 -21.65
C ASP A 42 -9.52 0.59 -21.10
N ALA A 43 -8.52 0.36 -20.26
CA ALA A 43 -8.34 -0.96 -19.66
C ALA A 43 -9.42 -1.30 -18.63
N ALA A 44 -9.98 -0.32 -17.92
CA ALA A 44 -11.08 -0.57 -16.99
C ALA A 44 -12.37 -1.05 -17.68
N THR A 45 -12.56 -0.66 -18.95
CA THR A 45 -13.71 -1.06 -19.77
C THR A 45 -13.49 -2.35 -20.55
N GLN A 46 -12.24 -2.79 -20.71
CA GLN A 46 -11.89 -4.05 -21.35
C GLN A 46 -12.04 -5.25 -20.41
N ALA A 47 -12.47 -6.40 -20.95
CA ALA A 47 -12.68 -7.65 -20.21
C ALA A 47 -11.83 -8.80 -20.77
N PRO A 48 -11.41 -9.79 -19.93
CA PRO A 48 -11.25 -9.77 -18.47
C PRO A 48 -9.86 -9.26 -18.03
N SER A 49 -9.65 -9.07 -16.71
CA SER A 49 -8.30 -8.79 -16.15
C SER A 49 -7.27 -9.84 -16.61
N PRO A 50 -5.97 -9.49 -16.66
CA PRO A 50 -4.92 -10.45 -16.97
C PRO A 50 -4.97 -11.68 -16.05
N SER A 51 -4.60 -12.86 -16.54
CA SER A 51 -4.65 -14.11 -15.76
C SER A 51 -3.87 -14.03 -14.45
N ARG A 52 -2.73 -13.32 -14.44
CA ARG A 52 -1.94 -13.05 -13.22
C ARG A 52 -2.68 -12.17 -12.20
N ALA A 53 -3.46 -11.19 -12.67
CA ALA A 53 -4.31 -10.38 -11.80
C ALA A 53 -5.41 -11.23 -11.13
N LEU A 54 -6.04 -12.14 -11.89
CA LEU A 54 -7.02 -13.09 -11.36
C LEU A 54 -6.38 -14.08 -10.37
N ALA A 55 -5.15 -14.53 -10.64
CA ALA A 55 -4.39 -15.37 -9.72
C ALA A 55 -4.10 -14.64 -8.40
N MET A 56 -3.66 -13.37 -8.46
CA MET A 56 -3.45 -12.53 -7.27
C MET A 56 -4.71 -12.44 -6.40
N ALA A 57 -5.87 -12.15 -7.00
CA ALA A 57 -7.16 -12.12 -6.30
C ALA A 57 -7.53 -13.48 -5.69
N THR A 58 -7.24 -14.58 -6.39
CA THR A 58 -7.48 -15.95 -5.91
C THR A 58 -6.64 -16.25 -4.67
N PHE A 59 -5.34 -15.94 -4.69
CA PHE A 59 -4.47 -16.15 -3.52
C PHE A 59 -4.87 -15.25 -2.33
N ALA A 60 -5.36 -14.04 -2.59
CA ALA A 60 -5.86 -13.17 -1.54
C ALA A 60 -7.09 -13.80 -0.84
N MET A 61 -8.03 -14.35 -1.60
CA MET A 61 -9.19 -15.07 -1.05
C MET A 61 -8.80 -16.34 -0.29
N GLN A 62 -7.81 -17.09 -0.77
CA GLN A 62 -7.31 -18.27 -0.05
C GLN A 62 -6.71 -17.91 1.32
N GLU A 63 -5.94 -16.82 1.41
CA GLU A 63 -5.43 -16.36 2.71
C GLU A 63 -6.52 -15.75 3.59
N HIS A 64 -7.54 -15.10 3.01
CA HIS A 64 -8.73 -14.64 3.75
C HIS A 64 -9.47 -15.81 4.41
N GLU A 65 -9.71 -16.90 3.67
CA GLU A 65 -10.32 -18.13 4.21
C GLU A 65 -9.41 -18.78 5.27
N ALA A 66 -8.09 -18.78 5.05
CA ALA A 66 -7.13 -19.33 6.00
C ALA A 66 -7.05 -18.54 7.31
N PHE A 67 -7.36 -17.24 7.27
CA PHE A 67 -7.53 -16.37 8.44
C PHE A 67 -8.98 -16.36 8.96
N GLY A 68 -9.83 -17.25 8.47
CA GLY A 68 -11.16 -17.44 9.05
C GLY A 68 -12.22 -16.48 8.60
N GLY A 69 -12.02 -15.81 7.47
CA GLY A 69 -13.12 -15.15 6.78
C GLY A 69 -13.49 -13.77 7.31
N GLN A 70 -12.62 -13.09 8.06
CA GLN A 70 -12.93 -11.75 8.61
C GLN A 70 -13.52 -10.81 7.56
N ALA A 71 -14.68 -10.21 7.82
CA ALA A 71 -15.43 -9.45 6.82
C ALA A 71 -16.01 -8.14 7.37
N MET A 72 -16.00 -7.11 6.52
CA MET A 72 -16.66 -5.83 6.77
C MET A 72 -17.68 -5.51 5.66
N ASP A 73 -18.84 -4.98 6.06
CA ASP A 73 -19.85 -4.46 5.12
C ASP A 73 -19.43 -3.11 4.50
N ALA A 74 -20.28 -2.59 3.61
CA ALA A 74 -20.00 -1.36 2.87
C ALA A 74 -19.95 -0.13 3.78
N GLU A 75 -20.66 -0.17 4.90
CA GLU A 75 -20.61 0.82 5.96
C GLU A 75 -19.39 0.65 6.87
N GLY A 76 -18.55 -0.36 6.66
CA GLY A 76 -17.34 -0.58 7.45
C GLY A 76 -17.61 -1.14 8.84
N ARG A 77 -18.74 -1.83 9.05
CA ARG A 77 -19.01 -2.61 10.26
C ARG A 77 -18.45 -4.00 10.08
N MET A 78 -17.88 -4.54 11.16
CA MET A 78 -17.47 -5.94 11.19
C MET A 78 -18.71 -6.84 11.15
N THR A 79 -18.81 -7.68 10.12
CA THR A 79 -19.90 -8.65 9.95
C THR A 79 -19.47 -10.07 10.33
N GLU A 80 -18.18 -10.37 10.24
CA GLU A 80 -17.59 -11.66 10.62
C GLU A 80 -16.20 -11.44 11.22
N ALA A 81 -15.93 -12.03 12.38
CA ALA A 81 -14.61 -11.99 13.01
C ALA A 81 -13.78 -13.20 12.59
N GLY A 82 -12.53 -12.97 12.17
CA GLY A 82 -11.57 -14.03 11.83
C GLY A 82 -10.51 -14.24 12.90
N ASP A 83 -9.48 -14.98 12.53
CA ASP A 83 -8.30 -15.20 13.36
C ASP A 83 -7.38 -13.97 13.30
N SER A 84 -6.76 -13.64 14.44
CA SER A 84 -5.76 -12.59 14.54
C SER A 84 -4.37 -13.11 14.13
N GLU A 85 -3.49 -12.23 13.67
CA GLU A 85 -2.09 -12.48 13.31
C GLU A 85 -1.28 -13.15 14.42
N ALA A 86 -1.73 -13.02 15.67
CA ALA A 86 -1.10 -13.62 16.85
C ALA A 86 -1.56 -15.06 17.12
N GLU A 87 -2.66 -15.52 16.52
CA GLU A 87 -3.30 -16.81 16.81
C GLU A 87 -2.46 -18.00 16.39
N ASP A 88 -2.54 -19.09 17.17
CA ASP A 88 -1.89 -20.38 16.87
C ASP A 88 -2.90 -21.41 16.31
N THR A 89 -4.09 -20.96 15.93
CA THR A 89 -5.17 -21.78 15.36
C THR A 89 -4.74 -22.35 14.01
N ARG A 90 -5.02 -23.64 13.78
CA ARG A 90 -4.76 -24.31 12.49
C ARG A 90 -6.09 -24.78 11.92
N ARG A 91 -6.56 -24.09 10.87
CA ARG A 91 -7.86 -24.37 10.24
C ARG A 91 -7.86 -25.61 9.35
N THR A 92 -6.71 -25.98 8.80
CA THR A 92 -6.53 -27.22 8.04
C THR A 92 -5.35 -28.01 8.61
N VAL A 93 -5.32 -29.33 8.44
CA VAL A 93 -4.15 -30.17 8.72
C VAL A 93 -3.54 -30.57 7.37
N PRO A 94 -2.28 -30.19 7.04
CA PRO A 94 -1.21 -29.61 7.87
C PRO A 94 -1.03 -28.09 7.67
N GLY A 95 -2.09 -27.30 7.81
CA GLY A 95 -2.08 -25.85 7.60
C GLY A 95 -1.23 -25.09 8.62
N LEU A 96 -0.68 -23.96 8.18
CA LEU A 96 0.06 -23.01 9.00
C LEU A 96 -0.89 -22.18 9.87
N ALA A 97 -0.46 -21.88 11.10
CA ALA A 97 -1.14 -20.90 11.95
C ALA A 97 -0.98 -19.47 11.39
N PRO A 98 -1.89 -18.53 11.70
CA PRO A 98 -1.83 -17.13 11.28
C PRO A 98 -0.45 -16.48 11.41
N TRP A 99 0.20 -16.58 12.57
CA TRP A 99 1.52 -15.97 12.77
C TRP A 99 2.60 -16.56 11.84
N GLN A 100 2.51 -17.85 11.54
CA GLN A 100 3.44 -18.54 10.64
C GLN A 100 3.22 -18.11 9.18
N ARG A 101 1.97 -17.87 8.80
CA ARG A 101 1.61 -17.32 7.48
C ARG A 101 2.16 -15.93 7.32
N VAL A 102 2.00 -15.06 8.33
CA VAL A 102 2.58 -13.71 8.29
C VAL A 102 4.09 -13.74 8.11
N LEU A 103 4.81 -14.59 8.88
CA LEU A 103 6.25 -14.80 8.66
C LEU A 103 6.57 -15.26 7.24
N GLY A 104 5.73 -16.10 6.64
CA GLY A 104 5.84 -16.52 5.25
C GLY A 104 5.71 -15.35 4.26
N TYR A 105 4.83 -14.37 4.53
CA TYR A 105 4.69 -13.20 3.67
C TYR A 105 5.97 -12.36 3.62
N TRP A 106 6.64 -12.21 4.76
CA TRP A 106 7.91 -11.46 4.85
C TRP A 106 9.03 -12.05 4.00
N GLN A 107 9.00 -13.36 3.71
CA GLN A 107 9.97 -14.01 2.81
C GLN A 107 9.92 -13.45 1.39
N ALA A 108 8.79 -12.85 0.97
CA ALA A 108 8.68 -12.21 -0.34
C ALA A 108 9.46 -10.89 -0.44
N VAL A 109 9.78 -10.28 0.70
CA VAL A 109 10.50 -9.00 0.81
C VAL A 109 11.95 -9.24 1.24
N ASP A 110 12.15 -9.71 2.47
CA ASP A 110 13.45 -10.08 3.02
C ASP A 110 13.26 -11.17 4.09
N PRO A 111 13.90 -12.33 3.97
CA PRO A 111 13.76 -13.43 4.94
C PRO A 111 14.23 -13.08 6.36
N ARG A 112 14.99 -12.00 6.54
CA ARG A 112 15.43 -11.54 7.87
C ARG A 112 14.29 -10.83 8.62
N LEU A 113 13.28 -10.33 7.92
CA LEU A 113 12.17 -9.59 8.49
C LEU A 113 11.02 -10.50 8.97
N PRO A 114 10.11 -10.00 9.82
CA PRO A 114 10.22 -8.75 10.58
C PRO A 114 11.26 -8.93 11.70
N SER A 115 12.16 -7.97 11.88
CA SER A 115 13.27 -8.12 12.84
C SER A 115 13.01 -7.47 14.20
N GLN A 116 12.07 -6.52 14.29
CA GLN A 116 11.87 -5.73 15.50
C GLN A 116 10.93 -6.41 16.50
N VAL A 117 11.29 -6.35 17.78
CA VAL A 117 10.49 -6.82 18.92
C VAL A 117 10.43 -5.70 19.96
N ARG A 118 9.22 -5.30 20.35
CA ARG A 118 8.95 -4.30 21.39
C ARG A 118 8.62 -5.03 22.70
N PHE A 119 9.38 -4.71 23.75
CA PHE A 119 9.31 -5.42 25.03
C PHE A 119 9.19 -4.45 26.23
N GLY A 120 8.66 -3.24 26.00
CA GLY A 120 8.55 -2.18 27.02
C GLY A 120 9.80 -1.32 27.21
N GLY A 121 10.86 -1.57 26.43
CA GLY A 121 12.04 -0.71 26.36
C GLY A 121 11.81 0.55 25.50
N LEU A 122 12.67 1.56 25.67
CA LEU A 122 12.64 2.81 24.89
C LEU A 122 12.87 2.59 23.38
N ARG A 123 13.59 1.53 23.01
CA ARG A 123 13.87 1.15 21.63
C ARG A 123 13.50 -0.32 21.42
N PRO A 124 12.96 -0.68 20.25
CA PRO A 124 12.79 -2.09 19.89
C PRO A 124 14.14 -2.80 19.87
N ALA A 125 14.13 -4.10 20.17
CA ALA A 125 15.28 -4.97 20.00
C ALA A 125 15.20 -5.72 18.68
N ASP A 126 16.34 -6.12 18.15
CA ASP A 126 16.42 -7.04 17.02
C ASP A 126 16.24 -8.49 17.50
N ARG A 127 15.30 -9.22 16.93
CA ARG A 127 14.95 -10.59 17.33
C ARG A 127 16.11 -11.57 17.16
N HIS A 128 16.95 -11.38 16.15
CA HIS A 128 18.07 -12.26 15.87
C HIS A 128 19.18 -12.04 16.88
N LEU A 129 19.48 -10.77 17.20
CA LEU A 129 20.42 -10.42 18.26
C LEU A 129 19.93 -10.87 19.65
N LEU A 130 18.62 -10.76 19.93
CA LEU A 130 18.04 -11.31 21.16
C LEU A 130 18.22 -12.82 21.24
N MET A 131 17.93 -13.54 20.15
CA MET A 131 18.09 -14.99 20.11
C MET A 131 19.57 -15.38 20.27
N GLN A 132 20.49 -14.64 19.64
CA GLN A 132 21.92 -14.84 19.81
C GLN A 132 22.34 -14.65 21.27
N ALA A 133 21.91 -13.57 21.91
CA ALA A 133 22.23 -13.31 23.32
C ALA A 133 21.66 -14.39 24.26
N LEU A 134 20.47 -14.92 23.96
CA LEU A 134 19.87 -16.04 24.70
C LEU A 134 20.69 -17.33 24.55
N ASN A 135 21.15 -17.63 23.33
CA ASN A 135 22.02 -18.76 23.06
C ASN A 135 23.39 -18.63 23.77
N GLU A 136 23.97 -17.42 23.76
CA GLU A 136 25.24 -17.16 24.46
C GLU A 136 25.09 -17.23 25.98
N ALA A 137 24.01 -16.69 26.54
CA ALA A 137 23.76 -16.70 27.98
C ALA A 137 23.51 -18.11 28.54
N THR A 138 22.85 -18.97 27.76
CA THR A 138 22.67 -20.39 28.11
C THR A 138 24.00 -21.16 28.02
N ALA A 139 24.83 -20.88 27.02
CA ALA A 139 26.16 -21.49 26.89
C ALA A 139 27.19 -21.01 27.94
N GLY A 140 27.16 -19.73 28.33
CA GLY A 140 28.12 -19.15 29.29
C GLY A 140 27.84 -19.53 30.75
N ARG A 141 26.57 -19.70 31.13
CA ARG A 141 26.16 -20.13 32.47
C ARG A 141 26.62 -21.57 32.79
N LEU A 142 26.83 -22.39 31.75
CA LEU A 142 27.34 -23.76 31.82
C LEU A 142 28.82 -23.87 32.16
N GLN A 143 29.65 -23.00 31.60
CA GLN A 143 31.11 -23.12 31.73
C GLN A 143 31.62 -22.67 33.11
N GLY A 144 30.88 -21.78 33.80
CA GLY A 144 31.30 -21.21 35.08
C GLY A 144 31.00 -22.05 36.32
N MET A 145 30.19 -23.11 36.22
CA MET A 145 29.68 -23.84 37.39
C MET A 145 29.97 -25.36 37.41
N GLY A 146 30.70 -25.90 36.42
CA GLY A 146 31.14 -27.30 36.43
C GLY A 146 30.01 -28.34 36.35
N VAL A 147 28.84 -27.94 35.85
CA VAL A 147 27.65 -28.79 35.75
C VAL A 147 27.65 -29.53 34.41
N GLY A 148 27.15 -30.77 34.40
CA GLY A 148 27.13 -31.67 33.23
C GLY A 148 26.25 -31.17 32.05
N PRO A 149 26.23 -31.90 30.92
CA PRO A 149 25.73 -31.45 29.61
C PRO A 149 24.22 -31.15 29.50
N ASP A 150 23.48 -31.11 30.61
CA ASP A 150 22.01 -30.99 30.66
C ASP A 150 21.52 -29.63 31.20
N GLU A 151 22.39 -28.62 31.37
CA GLU A 151 21.96 -27.29 31.81
C GLU A 151 22.06 -26.26 30.65
N GLY A 152 21.04 -25.44 30.45
CA GLY A 152 20.83 -24.67 29.21
C GLY A 152 19.37 -24.83 28.77
N LEU A 153 18.84 -23.92 27.92
CA LEU A 153 17.49 -24.16 27.39
C LEU A 153 17.51 -25.45 26.58
N ASP A 154 16.62 -26.38 26.89
CA ASP A 154 16.49 -27.61 26.11
C ASP A 154 15.99 -27.29 24.68
N SER A 155 16.03 -28.28 23.79
CA SER A 155 15.58 -28.08 22.40
C SER A 155 14.11 -27.66 22.25
N VAL A 156 13.26 -27.95 23.24
CA VAL A 156 11.85 -27.55 23.27
C VAL A 156 11.74 -26.10 23.74
N GLU A 157 12.46 -25.72 24.79
CA GLU A 157 12.50 -24.37 25.34
C GLU A 157 13.09 -23.36 24.34
N LEU A 158 14.18 -23.71 23.64
CA LEU A 158 14.73 -22.89 22.57
C LEU A 158 13.72 -22.66 21.45
N ARG A 159 13.00 -23.72 21.03
CA ARG A 159 11.94 -23.61 20.02
C ARG A 159 10.77 -22.75 20.51
N ALA A 160 10.40 -22.87 21.78
CA ALA A 160 9.35 -22.05 22.39
C ALA A 160 9.72 -20.56 22.40
N VAL A 161 10.96 -20.24 22.77
CA VAL A 161 11.48 -18.86 22.77
C VAL A 161 11.57 -18.31 21.34
N GLN A 162 12.07 -19.10 20.38
CA GLN A 162 12.09 -18.71 18.97
C GLN A 162 10.68 -18.40 18.44
N ALA A 163 9.70 -19.27 18.73
CA ALA A 163 8.32 -19.06 18.34
C ALA A 163 7.73 -17.80 19.00
N ALA A 164 8.01 -17.57 20.28
CA ALA A 164 7.55 -16.37 20.99
C ALA A 164 8.12 -15.08 20.38
N LEU A 165 9.44 -15.03 20.15
CA LEU A 165 10.10 -13.88 19.51
C LEU A 165 9.54 -13.62 18.10
N ALA A 166 9.31 -14.68 17.33
CA ALA A 166 8.78 -14.55 15.98
C ALA A 166 7.31 -14.06 15.97
N ARG A 167 6.48 -14.57 16.89
CA ARG A 167 5.09 -14.12 17.07
C ARG A 167 5.02 -12.65 17.48
N VAL A 168 5.84 -12.22 18.43
CA VAL A 168 5.87 -10.81 18.85
C VAL A 168 6.35 -9.90 17.71
N ALA A 169 7.37 -10.31 16.96
CA ALA A 169 7.85 -9.52 15.82
C ALA A 169 6.78 -9.32 14.73
N VAL A 170 5.95 -10.33 14.49
CA VAL A 170 4.77 -10.25 13.60
C VAL A 170 3.75 -9.22 14.09
N ILE A 171 3.48 -9.20 15.39
CA ILE A 171 2.50 -8.28 16.00
C ILE A 171 3.01 -6.83 15.99
N ASP A 172 4.31 -6.64 16.24
CA ASP A 172 4.91 -5.30 16.36
C ASP A 172 5.19 -4.62 15.02
N THR A 173 5.18 -5.37 13.92
CA THR A 173 5.57 -4.88 12.59
C THR A 173 4.40 -4.98 11.62
N PRO A 174 3.89 -3.84 11.10
CA PRO A 174 2.83 -3.86 10.10
C PRO A 174 3.23 -4.66 8.86
N TRP A 175 2.42 -5.63 8.46
CA TRP A 175 2.77 -6.59 7.40
C TRP A 175 1.90 -6.48 6.14
N SER A 176 1.01 -5.49 6.07
CA SER A 176 0.10 -5.32 4.91
C SER A 176 0.82 -5.22 3.56
N ALA A 177 2.00 -4.59 3.49
CA ALA A 177 2.77 -4.48 2.25
C ALA A 177 3.57 -5.76 1.95
N ALA A 178 4.07 -6.44 2.98
CA ALA A 178 4.69 -7.75 2.82
C ALA A 178 3.68 -8.78 2.27
N PHE A 179 2.42 -8.70 2.70
CA PHE A 179 1.33 -9.51 2.16
C PHE A 179 1.08 -9.24 0.67
N VAL A 180 1.00 -7.97 0.24
CA VAL A 180 0.85 -7.62 -1.18
C VAL A 180 2.05 -8.09 -2.00
N SER A 181 3.27 -7.90 -1.49
CA SER A 181 4.50 -8.41 -2.11
C SER A 181 4.49 -9.93 -2.25
N TRP A 182 4.01 -10.65 -1.24
CA TRP A 182 3.83 -12.09 -1.29
C TRP A 182 2.81 -12.50 -2.36
N LEU A 183 1.64 -11.85 -2.41
CA LEU A 183 0.63 -12.09 -3.44
C LEU A 183 1.16 -11.83 -4.85
N ALA A 184 1.97 -10.79 -5.03
CA ALA A 184 2.65 -10.50 -6.30
C ALA A 184 3.62 -11.62 -6.71
N ARG A 185 4.38 -12.19 -5.76
CA ARG A 185 5.21 -13.36 -6.06
C ARG A 185 4.36 -14.59 -6.40
N GLN A 186 3.29 -14.85 -5.66
CA GLN A 186 2.40 -15.99 -5.94
C GLN A 186 1.72 -15.88 -7.30
N SER A 187 1.39 -14.66 -7.75
CA SER A 187 0.82 -14.43 -9.08
C SER A 187 1.85 -14.47 -10.22
N GLY A 188 3.13 -14.68 -9.90
CA GLY A 188 4.21 -14.84 -10.87
C GLY A 188 4.79 -13.54 -11.41
N LEU A 189 4.74 -12.45 -10.63
CA LEU A 189 5.54 -11.25 -10.94
C LEU A 189 7.00 -11.45 -10.55
N SER A 190 7.91 -10.96 -11.39
CA SER A 190 9.35 -10.92 -11.12
C SER A 190 9.84 -9.54 -10.67
N ASP A 191 11.10 -9.44 -10.22
CA ASP A 191 11.68 -8.22 -9.64
C ASP A 191 11.76 -7.03 -10.63
N ASP A 192 11.64 -7.29 -11.94
CA ASP A 192 11.54 -6.28 -13.00
C ASP A 192 10.11 -5.87 -13.36
N GLU A 193 9.12 -6.60 -12.84
CA GLU A 193 7.69 -6.35 -13.05
C GLU A 193 7.01 -5.75 -11.80
N PHE A 194 7.60 -5.91 -10.61
CA PHE A 194 7.05 -5.43 -9.34
C PHE A 194 8.16 -5.09 -8.33
N VAL A 195 7.96 -4.03 -7.52
CA VAL A 195 8.86 -3.70 -6.41
C VAL A 195 8.40 -4.43 -5.15
N PHE A 196 9.08 -5.52 -4.79
CA PHE A 196 8.81 -6.24 -3.54
C PHE A 196 9.34 -5.47 -2.34
N SER A 197 8.43 -4.96 -1.52
CA SER A 197 8.76 -4.08 -0.40
C SER A 197 7.83 -4.27 0.80
N GLU A 198 8.35 -3.91 1.97
CA GLU A 198 7.60 -3.75 3.22
C GLU A 198 6.82 -2.43 3.30
N ALA A 199 6.93 -1.56 2.29
CA ALA A 199 6.23 -0.29 2.22
C ALA A 199 5.33 -0.19 0.97
N HIS A 200 4.04 0.09 1.17
CA HIS A 200 3.08 0.32 0.07
C HIS A 200 3.52 1.43 -0.89
N ALA A 201 4.17 2.46 -0.35
CA ALA A 201 4.63 3.61 -1.11
C ALA A 201 5.67 3.26 -2.20
N ASP A 202 6.46 2.20 -2.00
CA ASP A 202 7.51 1.81 -2.94
C ASP A 202 6.92 1.31 -4.26
N TYR A 203 6.04 0.31 -4.21
CA TYR A 203 5.40 -0.19 -5.43
C TYR A 203 4.33 0.74 -5.98
N ALA A 204 3.72 1.61 -5.15
CA ALA A 204 2.86 2.68 -5.62
C ALA A 204 3.65 3.73 -6.42
N GLY A 205 4.84 4.11 -5.96
CA GLY A 205 5.74 5.02 -6.67
C GLY A 205 6.22 4.44 -8.00
N ALA A 206 6.59 3.15 -8.03
CA ALA A 206 6.94 2.48 -9.28
C ALA A 206 5.75 2.37 -10.25
N ALA A 207 4.53 2.12 -9.75
CA ALA A 207 3.32 2.15 -10.59
C ALA A 207 3.01 3.55 -11.13
N TRP A 208 3.26 4.59 -10.33
CA TRP A 208 3.14 5.98 -10.76
C TRP A 208 4.09 6.30 -11.91
N GLN A 209 5.37 5.96 -11.75
CA GLN A 209 6.38 6.14 -12.78
C GLN A 209 6.05 5.35 -14.06
N ALA A 210 5.57 4.11 -13.93
CA ALA A 210 5.15 3.30 -15.06
C ALA A 210 4.00 3.93 -15.86
N GLY A 211 3.05 4.58 -15.19
CA GLY A 211 1.98 5.36 -15.83
C GLY A 211 2.52 6.58 -16.61
N ILE A 212 3.49 7.30 -16.04
CA ILE A 212 4.17 8.42 -16.73
C ILE A 212 4.92 7.91 -17.97
N ASP A 213 5.63 6.79 -17.86
CA ASP A 213 6.37 6.19 -18.96
C ASP A 213 5.42 5.77 -20.09
N GLU A 214 4.32 5.08 -19.76
CA GLU A 214 3.30 4.68 -20.72
C GLU A 214 2.70 5.88 -21.47
N ALA A 215 2.31 6.94 -20.74
CA ALA A 215 1.76 8.16 -21.35
C ALA A 215 2.76 8.89 -22.26
N ALA A 216 4.06 8.72 -22.01
CA ALA A 216 5.13 9.24 -22.84
C ALA A 216 5.58 8.27 -23.96
N GLY A 217 4.94 7.12 -24.12
CA GLY A 217 5.30 6.09 -25.10
C GLY A 217 6.63 5.37 -24.78
N ARG A 218 7.12 5.45 -23.54
CA ARG A 218 8.29 4.70 -23.07
C ARG A 218 7.87 3.31 -22.62
N SER A 219 8.68 2.31 -22.95
CA SER A 219 8.44 0.95 -22.51
C SER A 219 8.72 0.82 -21.01
N SER A 220 7.83 0.13 -20.30
CA SER A 220 8.00 -0.26 -18.91
C SER A 220 7.47 -1.67 -18.73
N ARG A 221 8.27 -2.54 -18.09
CA ARG A 221 7.86 -3.91 -17.74
C ARG A 221 7.05 -3.99 -16.45
N TYR A 222 6.93 -2.87 -15.73
CA TYR A 222 6.18 -2.83 -14.48
C TYR A 222 4.71 -3.22 -14.71
N ALA A 223 4.20 -4.17 -13.95
CA ALA A 223 2.91 -4.80 -14.22
C ALA A 223 1.70 -3.91 -13.93
N LEU A 224 1.91 -2.86 -13.12
CA LEU A 224 0.85 -1.98 -12.63
C LEU A 224 1.06 -0.54 -13.12
N ARG A 225 -0.01 0.24 -13.20
CA ARG A 225 0.05 1.70 -13.34
C ARG A 225 -0.84 2.38 -12.31
N ALA A 226 -0.50 3.59 -11.92
CA ALA A 226 -1.34 4.42 -11.05
C ALA A 226 -2.48 5.08 -11.84
N CYS A 227 -3.70 4.97 -11.32
CA CYS A 227 -4.92 5.57 -11.86
C CYS A 227 -5.73 6.26 -10.72
N ASP A 228 -6.52 7.28 -11.06
CA ASP A 228 -7.44 7.92 -10.10
C ASP A 228 -8.64 6.97 -9.88
N LEU A 229 -8.77 6.43 -8.67
CA LEU A 229 -9.86 5.50 -8.31
C LEU A 229 -11.25 6.14 -8.44
N ARG A 230 -11.35 7.47 -8.31
CA ARG A 230 -12.62 8.20 -8.44
C ARG A 230 -13.10 8.26 -9.88
N ARG A 231 -12.20 8.01 -10.84
CA ARG A 231 -12.42 8.12 -12.29
C ARG A 231 -12.07 6.85 -13.04
N THR A 232 -11.74 5.77 -12.35
CA THR A 232 -11.38 4.49 -12.96
C THR A 232 -12.07 3.36 -12.21
N PRO A 233 -13.05 2.65 -12.81
CA PRO A 233 -13.67 1.51 -12.14
C PRO A 233 -12.62 0.41 -11.92
N PRO A 234 -12.49 -0.15 -10.71
CA PRO A 234 -11.54 -1.21 -10.46
C PRO A 234 -11.97 -2.50 -11.16
N ARG A 235 -10.98 -3.36 -11.46
CA ARG A 235 -11.18 -4.73 -11.92
C ARG A 235 -10.57 -5.71 -10.92
N VAL A 236 -11.02 -6.96 -10.97
CA VAL A 236 -10.46 -8.04 -10.14
C VAL A 236 -8.94 -8.13 -10.35
N GLY A 237 -8.20 -8.13 -9.24
CA GLY A 237 -6.75 -8.14 -9.18
C GLY A 237 -6.10 -6.76 -9.03
N ASP A 238 -6.77 -5.67 -9.40
CA ASP A 238 -6.25 -4.31 -9.19
C ASP A 238 -6.09 -4.03 -7.68
N LEU A 239 -5.19 -3.12 -7.31
CA LEU A 239 -4.99 -2.71 -5.92
C LEU A 239 -5.66 -1.35 -5.67
N VAL A 240 -6.52 -1.25 -4.66
CA VAL A 240 -7.03 0.05 -4.21
C VAL A 240 -6.24 0.52 -2.99
N CYS A 241 -5.79 1.76 -3.02
CA CYS A 241 -4.82 2.29 -2.08
C CYS A 241 -5.28 3.62 -1.47
N GLN A 242 -4.86 3.85 -0.24
CA GLN A 242 -5.04 5.10 0.49
C GLN A 242 -3.77 5.47 1.27
N ALA A 243 -3.53 6.77 1.44
CA ALA A 243 -2.56 7.27 2.41
C ALA A 243 -3.20 7.31 3.80
N ARG A 244 -2.44 6.95 4.85
CA ARG A 244 -2.85 7.06 6.26
C ARG A 244 -2.39 8.39 6.83
N GLY A 245 -3.22 8.98 7.69
CA GLY A 245 -2.94 10.23 8.39
C GLY A 245 -3.87 11.35 7.96
N ALA A 246 -4.87 11.65 8.80
CA ALA A 246 -5.89 12.66 8.53
C ALA A 246 -5.30 14.08 8.32
N ASP A 247 -4.14 14.35 8.91
CA ASP A 247 -3.47 15.66 8.85
C ASP A 247 -2.47 15.80 7.69
N ALA A 248 -2.20 14.72 6.94
CA ALA A 248 -1.23 14.78 5.84
C ALA A 248 -1.80 15.45 4.59
N GLY A 249 -3.13 15.58 4.50
CA GLY A 249 -3.81 16.16 3.34
C GLY A 249 -3.64 15.34 2.06
N LEU A 250 -3.18 14.09 2.13
CA LEU A 250 -2.91 13.20 1.00
C LEU A 250 -4.14 12.36 0.63
N ASP A 251 -5.25 13.03 0.37
CA ASP A 251 -6.56 12.43 0.20
C ASP A 251 -7.04 12.33 -1.26
N THR A 252 -6.29 12.89 -2.19
CA THR A 252 -6.60 12.86 -3.62
C THR A 252 -5.47 12.22 -4.41
N PHE A 253 -5.83 11.69 -5.59
CA PHE A 253 -4.87 11.10 -6.52
C PHE A 253 -3.73 12.05 -6.86
N ASP A 254 -4.03 13.32 -7.15
CA ASP A 254 -3.02 14.32 -7.51
C ASP A 254 -2.03 14.56 -6.37
N LYS A 255 -2.53 14.75 -5.13
CA LYS A 255 -1.67 15.03 -3.97
C LYS A 255 -0.79 13.83 -3.58
N ILE A 256 -1.35 12.61 -3.59
CA ILE A 256 -0.54 11.40 -3.38
C ILE A 256 0.49 11.27 -4.50
N GLY A 257 0.09 11.55 -5.74
CA GLY A 257 0.94 11.52 -6.92
C GLY A 257 2.15 12.45 -6.83
N GLU A 258 1.98 13.68 -6.34
CA GLU A 258 3.07 14.63 -6.12
C GLU A 258 4.14 14.06 -5.17
N VAL A 259 3.72 13.40 -4.09
CA VAL A 259 4.64 12.77 -3.14
C VAL A 259 5.31 11.54 -3.76
N LEU A 260 4.54 10.66 -4.41
CA LEU A 260 5.06 9.45 -5.04
C LEU A 260 6.05 9.77 -6.17
N ALA A 261 5.83 10.85 -6.92
CA ALA A 261 6.72 11.27 -8.01
C ALA A 261 8.10 11.74 -7.54
N LEU A 262 8.20 12.22 -6.31
CA LEU A 262 9.43 12.78 -5.74
C LEU A 262 10.15 11.81 -4.80
N ARG A 263 9.50 10.70 -4.45
CA ARG A 263 10.00 9.75 -3.45
C ARG A 263 10.80 8.63 -4.11
N ASP A 264 12.02 8.42 -3.64
CA ASP A 264 12.81 7.24 -3.98
C ASP A 264 12.26 5.97 -3.31
N THR A 265 12.41 4.81 -3.98
CA THR A 265 12.15 3.50 -3.37
C THR A 265 13.01 3.31 -2.13
N GLY A 266 12.40 2.88 -1.01
CA GLY A 266 13.07 2.80 0.28
C GLY A 266 13.35 4.15 0.96
N GLY A 267 12.86 5.26 0.38
CA GLY A 267 12.94 6.59 0.96
C GLY A 267 11.98 6.81 2.15
N ASP A 268 11.80 8.08 2.53
CA ASP A 268 11.08 8.47 3.75
C ASP A 268 9.72 7.76 3.92
N PRO A 269 9.32 7.42 5.16
CA PRO A 269 8.06 6.72 5.40
C PRO A 269 6.86 7.52 4.91
N LEU A 270 6.07 6.91 4.03
CA LEU A 270 4.75 7.39 3.65
C LEU A 270 3.72 6.35 4.12
N PRO A 271 3.00 6.61 5.23
CA PRO A 271 1.98 5.70 5.72
C PRO A 271 0.92 5.47 4.64
N MET A 272 0.81 4.24 4.16
CA MET A 272 -0.13 3.85 3.11
C MET A 272 -0.68 2.45 3.38
N HIS A 273 -1.77 2.14 2.70
CA HIS A 273 -2.37 0.82 2.73
C HIS A 273 -3.07 0.55 1.41
N CYS A 274 -2.97 -0.69 0.94
CA CYS A 274 -3.63 -1.17 -0.26
C CYS A 274 -4.29 -2.52 -0.01
N ASP A 275 -5.45 -2.70 -0.62
CA ASP A 275 -6.18 -3.97 -0.68
C ASP A 275 -6.27 -4.44 -2.13
N VAL A 276 -6.34 -5.76 -2.34
CA VAL A 276 -6.56 -6.38 -3.66
C VAL A 276 -8.05 -6.47 -3.93
N VAL A 277 -8.50 -6.02 -5.10
CA VAL A 277 -9.89 -6.19 -5.55
C VAL A 277 -10.12 -7.67 -5.89
N VAL A 278 -11.06 -8.33 -5.20
CA VAL A 278 -11.32 -9.77 -5.37
C VAL A 278 -12.63 -10.07 -6.10
N ALA A 279 -13.58 -9.14 -6.06
CA ALA A 279 -14.84 -9.25 -6.78
C ALA A 279 -15.34 -7.86 -7.19
N VAL A 280 -16.06 -7.77 -8.30
CA VAL A 280 -16.72 -6.54 -8.77
C VAL A 280 -18.10 -6.91 -9.28
N ASP A 281 -19.12 -6.17 -8.88
CA ASP A 281 -20.49 -6.34 -9.35
C ASP A 281 -21.11 -4.98 -9.76
N ALA A 282 -22.43 -4.94 -9.91
CA ALA A 282 -23.14 -3.74 -10.36
C ALA A 282 -23.23 -2.64 -9.30
N THR A 283 -23.12 -2.95 -8.02
CA THR A 283 -23.31 -1.99 -6.92
C THR A 283 -22.00 -1.63 -6.23
N GLY A 284 -20.92 -2.37 -6.46
CA GLY A 284 -19.64 -2.11 -5.82
C GLY A 284 -18.59 -3.19 -6.12
N PHE A 285 -17.65 -3.31 -5.20
CA PHE A 285 -16.57 -4.27 -5.28
C PHE A 285 -16.10 -4.70 -3.89
N ASP A 286 -15.56 -5.91 -3.82
CA ASP A 286 -14.97 -6.47 -2.61
C ASP A 286 -13.44 -6.42 -2.72
N THR A 287 -12.79 -6.09 -1.61
CA THR A 287 -11.34 -6.07 -1.49
C THR A 287 -10.86 -6.98 -0.38
N VAL A 288 -9.63 -7.48 -0.49
CA VAL A 288 -8.93 -8.21 0.58
C VAL A 288 -7.62 -7.54 0.90
N GLY A 289 -7.46 -7.15 2.17
CA GLY A 289 -6.26 -6.52 2.71
C GLY A 289 -5.65 -7.33 3.85
N GLY A 290 -4.32 -7.43 3.86
CA GLY A 290 -3.57 -7.99 4.99
C GLY A 290 -3.37 -6.95 6.10
N ASN A 291 -3.28 -7.39 7.34
CA ASN A 291 -3.07 -6.55 8.53
C ASN A 291 -4.13 -5.43 8.68
N VAL A 292 -5.37 -5.74 8.29
CA VAL A 292 -6.55 -4.92 8.62
C VAL A 292 -7.13 -5.52 9.88
N LEU A 293 -7.09 -4.75 10.98
CA LEU A 293 -7.52 -5.22 12.30
C LEU A 293 -6.82 -6.53 12.69
N GLN A 294 -5.50 -6.57 12.47
CA GLN A 294 -4.65 -7.72 12.77
C GLN A 294 -5.06 -9.01 12.06
N SER A 295 -5.75 -8.95 10.92
CA SER A 295 -6.16 -10.13 10.15
C SER A 295 -6.03 -9.92 8.64
N VAL A 296 -6.34 -10.95 7.85
CA VAL A 296 -6.64 -10.81 6.42
C VAL A 296 -8.14 -10.56 6.30
N THR A 297 -8.52 -9.35 5.90
CA THR A 297 -9.91 -8.90 5.97
C THR A 297 -10.47 -8.66 4.58
N ARG A 298 -11.67 -9.20 4.33
CA ARG A 298 -12.49 -8.81 3.19
C ARG A 298 -13.34 -7.60 3.54
N ARG A 299 -13.44 -6.64 2.62
CA ARG A 299 -14.22 -5.41 2.79
C ARG A 299 -15.06 -5.14 1.56
N ARG A 300 -16.30 -4.71 1.76
CA ARG A 300 -17.14 -4.16 0.69
C ARG A 300 -16.92 -2.66 0.52
N LEU A 301 -16.84 -2.20 -0.73
CA LEU A 301 -16.87 -0.78 -1.12
C LEU A 301 -17.96 -0.58 -2.18
N ASP A 302 -18.84 0.39 -1.95
CA ASP A 302 -19.95 0.66 -2.87
C ASP A 302 -19.59 1.68 -3.95
N PHE A 303 -20.22 1.52 -5.11
CA PHE A 303 -20.30 2.55 -6.12
C PHE A 303 -21.42 3.54 -5.83
N ALA A 304 -21.26 4.78 -6.31
CA ALA A 304 -22.33 5.76 -6.29
C ALA A 304 -23.54 5.21 -7.10
N PRO A 305 -24.79 5.41 -6.65
CA PRO A 305 -25.97 4.82 -7.26
C PRO A 305 -26.06 5.02 -8.78
N GLY A 306 -26.22 3.91 -9.52
CA GLY A 306 -26.34 3.93 -10.98
C GLY A 306 -25.03 4.19 -11.74
N THR A 307 -23.90 4.17 -11.05
CA THR A 307 -22.56 4.39 -11.63
C THR A 307 -21.63 3.22 -11.34
N ARG A 308 -20.39 3.31 -11.83
CA ARG A 308 -19.26 2.43 -11.45
C ARG A 308 -18.12 3.22 -10.78
N TRP A 309 -18.45 4.38 -10.22
CA TRP A 309 -17.51 5.25 -9.51
C TRP A 309 -17.62 4.98 -8.02
N LEU A 310 -16.50 5.00 -7.31
CA LEU A 310 -16.50 4.88 -5.85
C LEU A 310 -17.47 5.91 -5.25
N ASP A 311 -18.32 5.47 -4.31
CA ASP A 311 -19.26 6.36 -3.66
C ASP A 311 -18.52 7.50 -2.93
N SER A 312 -19.01 8.73 -3.09
CA SER A 312 -18.32 9.91 -2.55
C SER A 312 -18.23 9.90 -1.04
N SER A 313 -19.07 9.12 -0.34
CA SER A 313 -18.99 9.01 1.13
C SER A 313 -17.70 8.36 1.64
N TYR A 314 -16.95 7.66 0.79
CA TYR A 314 -15.60 7.19 1.13
C TYR A 314 -14.53 8.28 0.98
N LEU A 315 -14.84 9.41 0.34
CA LEU A 315 -13.92 10.51 0.13
C LEU A 315 -14.10 11.58 1.22
N PRO A 316 -13.02 12.22 1.70
CA PRO A 316 -13.11 13.23 2.76
C PRO A 316 -14.03 14.40 2.42
N GLU A 317 -14.10 14.81 1.16
CA GLU A 317 -14.99 15.89 0.70
C GLU A 317 -16.45 15.46 0.51
N GLY A 318 -16.73 14.15 0.40
CA GLY A 318 -18.04 13.65 0.03
C GLY A 318 -18.96 13.29 1.20
N CYS A 319 -18.50 13.44 2.45
CA CYS A 319 -19.30 13.16 3.64
C CYS A 319 -18.79 13.86 4.90
N THR A 320 -19.57 14.82 5.41
CA THR A 320 -19.34 15.37 6.76
C THR A 320 -20.04 14.47 7.78
N PRO A 321 -19.33 13.92 8.79
CA PRO A 321 -19.96 13.06 9.79
C PRO A 321 -21.09 13.80 10.51
N GLY A 322 -22.25 13.14 10.63
CA GLY A 322 -23.44 13.71 11.25
C GLY A 322 -24.32 14.56 10.32
N ALA A 323 -23.91 14.81 9.07
CA ALA A 323 -24.78 15.47 8.09
C ALA A 323 -25.88 14.51 7.58
N PRO A 324 -27.12 14.99 7.36
CA PRO A 324 -28.18 14.18 6.76
C PRO A 324 -27.77 13.63 5.39
N GLY A 325 -27.99 12.32 5.17
CA GLY A 325 -27.58 11.65 3.93
C GLY A 325 -26.11 11.23 3.88
N CYS A 326 -25.31 11.58 4.89
CA CYS A 326 -23.96 11.03 5.04
C CYS A 326 -24.01 9.65 5.69
N ILE A 327 -23.56 8.63 4.95
CA ILE A 327 -23.45 7.27 5.47
C ILE A 327 -22.18 7.22 6.34
N ASP A 328 -22.34 6.82 7.61
CA ASP A 328 -21.20 6.52 8.46
C ASP A 328 -20.49 5.26 7.93
N ARG A 329 -19.28 5.45 7.40
CA ARG A 329 -18.44 4.38 6.88
C ARG A 329 -17.57 3.74 7.96
N HIS A 330 -17.81 4.04 9.25
CA HIS A 330 -17.19 3.40 10.42
C HIS A 330 -15.69 3.11 10.21
N MET A 331 -15.29 1.84 10.17
CA MET A 331 -13.90 1.38 10.04
C MET A 331 -13.38 1.44 8.60
N SER A 332 -14.25 1.80 7.64
CA SER A 332 -13.97 2.02 6.23
C SER A 332 -13.80 3.47 5.82
N ARG A 333 -13.68 4.38 6.80
CA ARG A 333 -13.44 5.79 6.57
C ARG A 333 -11.98 6.07 6.23
N GLN A 334 -11.57 5.78 4.99
CA GLN A 334 -10.25 6.11 4.46
C GLN A 334 -10.36 6.81 3.11
N PRO A 335 -9.47 7.76 2.78
CA PRO A 335 -9.49 8.47 1.50
C PRO A 335 -8.92 7.59 0.38
N TRP A 336 -9.69 6.57 -0.02
CA TRP A 336 -9.37 5.71 -1.15
C TRP A 336 -9.32 6.54 -2.44
N SER A 337 -8.12 6.77 -2.97
CA SER A 337 -7.91 7.70 -4.07
C SER A 337 -6.97 7.18 -5.15
N LEU A 338 -6.15 6.18 -4.83
CA LEU A 338 -5.20 5.59 -5.75
C LEU A 338 -5.64 4.17 -6.15
N LEU A 339 -5.67 3.89 -7.44
CA LEU A 339 -5.83 2.55 -8.01
C LEU A 339 -4.52 2.14 -8.68
N LEU A 340 -3.91 1.03 -8.26
CA LEU A 340 -2.84 0.39 -9.02
C LEU A 340 -3.47 -0.65 -9.94
N GLN A 341 -3.64 -0.26 -11.20
CA GLN A 341 -4.33 -1.04 -12.22
C GLN A 341 -3.36 -1.94 -12.97
N TRP A 342 -3.72 -3.21 -13.16
CA TRP A 342 -2.97 -4.13 -14.01
C TRP A 342 -2.96 -3.68 -15.48
N ARG A 343 -1.77 -3.70 -16.09
CA ARG A 343 -1.56 -3.28 -17.48
C ARG A 343 -1.71 -4.46 -18.44
#